data_AF-A0A1I5FVT2-F1
#
_entry.id   AF-A0A1I5FVT2-F1
#
_cell.length_a   1.000
_cell.length_b   1.000
_cell.length_c   1.000
_cell.angle_alpha   90.00
_cell.angle_beta   90.00
_cell.angle_gamma   90.00
#
_symmetry.space_group_name_H-M   'P 1'
#
loop_
_entity.id
_entity.type
_entity.pdbx_description
1 polymer ?
#
loop_
_entity_poly.entity_id
_entity_poly.type
_entity_poly.pdbx_seq_one_letter_code
_entity_poly.pdbx_strand_id
1 'polypeptide(L)'
;MVSANLRKIPLKEIMELPDNRILLPVKVNHNGENTIEIIPHKASMSYLSGYADPEYIENLQTISLPFLGAGTYRAFQVEGDSMSLYKDGAFIIGKYLEKATELKKGKSYLFVTRNEGITYKKLLKTEKETITVAADNLFYQPYSIPLADIFEIWEYACSISTQEFTKEDFNTDQLQIIELLKELKTEVKELNKNN
;
A
#
# COMPACT_ATOMS: atom_id res chain seq x y z
N MET A 1 16.30 13.58 -6.14
CA MET A 1 16.35 13.85 -4.69
C MET A 1 17.53 14.72 -4.25
N VAL A 2 17.28 15.83 -3.56
CA VAL A 2 18.28 16.54 -2.73
C VAL A 2 17.96 16.17 -1.29
N SER A 3 18.91 15.58 -0.55
CA SER A 3 18.74 15.24 0.86
C SER A 3 19.35 16.32 1.75
N ALA A 4 18.62 16.70 2.80
CA ALA A 4 19.07 17.67 3.80
C ALA A 4 18.87 17.08 5.20
N ASN A 5 19.79 17.40 6.12
CA ASN A 5 19.68 16.93 7.50
C ASN A 5 18.67 17.80 8.26
N LEU A 6 17.48 17.26 8.48
CA LEU A 6 16.38 17.95 9.17
C LEU A 6 16.71 18.34 10.62
N ARG A 7 17.68 17.70 11.29
CA ARG A 7 18.13 18.12 12.64
C ARG A 7 18.92 19.43 12.66
N LYS A 8 19.41 19.87 11.50
CA LYS A 8 20.24 21.08 11.37
C LYS A 8 19.46 22.29 10.84
N ILE A 9 18.19 22.11 10.51
CA ILE A 9 17.33 23.15 9.93
C ILE A 9 16.12 23.29 10.85
N PRO A 10 15.77 24.49 11.33
CA PRO A 10 14.60 24.66 12.17
C PRO A 10 13.32 24.36 11.38
N LEU A 11 12.43 23.57 11.98
CA LEU A 11 11.16 23.11 11.39
C LEU A 11 10.34 24.22 10.73
N LYS A 12 10.36 25.42 11.32
CA LYS A 12 9.66 26.59 10.80
C LYS A 12 10.15 27.03 9.42
N GLU A 13 11.46 27.00 9.18
CA GLU A 13 12.04 27.37 7.87
C GLU A 13 11.75 26.31 6.79
N ILE A 14 11.58 25.05 7.20
CA ILE A 14 11.22 23.93 6.31
C ILE A 14 9.76 24.03 5.88
N MET A 15 8.86 24.40 6.81
CA MET A 15 7.43 24.58 6.55
C MET A 15 7.11 25.88 5.79
N GLU A 16 8.00 26.88 5.83
CA GLU A 16 7.86 28.15 5.10
C GLU A 16 8.47 28.11 3.67
N LEU A 17 8.94 26.94 3.21
CA LEU A 17 9.40 26.78 1.83
C LEU A 17 8.24 27.02 0.84
N PRO A 18 8.47 27.75 -0.27
CA PRO A 18 7.41 28.05 -1.23
C PRO A 18 6.76 26.77 -1.75
N ASP A 19 5.43 26.82 -1.81
CA ASP A 19 4.49 25.74 -2.09
C ASP A 19 4.98 24.78 -3.20
N ASN A 20 4.62 23.50 -3.03
CA ASN A 20 4.80 22.38 -3.97
C ASN A 20 6.05 21.49 -3.83
N ARG A 21 6.81 21.56 -2.73
CA ARG A 21 7.79 20.50 -2.39
C ARG A 21 7.22 19.56 -1.33
N ILE A 22 6.86 18.34 -1.73
CA ILE A 22 6.59 17.26 -0.79
C ILE A 22 7.90 16.94 -0.08
N LEU A 23 7.97 17.27 1.20
CA LEU A 23 9.08 16.90 2.08
C LEU A 23 8.79 15.51 2.62
N LEU A 24 9.60 14.54 2.19
CA LEU A 24 9.52 13.18 2.71
C LEU A 24 10.63 13.00 3.76
N PRO A 25 10.31 13.12 5.06
CA PRO A 25 11.25 12.76 6.11
C PRO A 25 11.57 11.25 6.04
N VAL A 26 12.86 10.93 6.03
CA VAL A 26 13.39 9.55 6.00
C VAL A 26 14.38 9.37 7.14
N LYS A 27 14.27 8.25 7.84
CA LYS A 27 15.17 7.82 8.90
C LYS A 27 16.31 6.99 8.32
N VAL A 28 17.52 7.39 8.67
CA VAL A 28 18.76 6.68 8.30
C VAL A 28 19.40 6.08 9.55
N ASN A 29 20.09 4.96 9.38
CA ASN A 29 20.84 4.33 10.47
C ASN A 29 22.14 5.11 10.77
N HIS A 30 22.91 4.64 11.76
CA HIS A 30 24.19 5.25 12.16
C HIS A 30 25.25 5.31 11.04
N ASN A 31 25.12 4.45 10.03
CA ASN A 31 25.98 4.41 8.84
C ASN A 31 25.46 5.30 7.70
N GLY A 32 24.33 5.99 7.88
CA GLY A 32 23.68 6.79 6.84
C GLY A 32 22.91 5.98 5.80
N GLU A 33 22.68 4.69 6.06
CA GLU A 33 21.90 3.83 5.17
C GLU A 33 20.39 3.98 5.48
N ASN A 34 19.57 3.90 4.43
CA ASN A 34 18.12 4.03 4.57
C ASN A 34 17.56 2.88 5.41
N THR A 35 16.66 3.22 6.34
CA THR A 35 15.85 2.25 7.08
C THR A 35 14.41 2.27 6.56
N ILE A 36 13.66 1.21 6.82
CA ILE A 36 12.25 1.13 6.46
C ILE A 36 11.43 1.50 7.68
N GLU A 37 10.72 2.62 7.64
CA GLU A 37 9.83 3.01 8.73
C GLU A 37 8.53 2.20 8.67
N ILE A 38 8.06 1.75 9.83
CA ILE A 38 6.79 1.05 9.98
C ILE A 38 5.71 2.07 10.34
N ILE A 39 4.67 2.18 9.52
CA ILE A 39 3.49 3.01 9.76
C ILE A 39 2.39 2.14 10.38
N PRO A 40 2.08 2.30 11.68
CA PRO A 40 0.98 1.59 12.33
C PRO A 40 -0.36 2.07 11.80
N HIS A 41 -1.32 1.15 11.62
CA HIS A 41 -2.64 1.48 11.09
C HIS A 41 -3.41 2.49 11.97
N LYS A 42 -3.37 2.34 13.30
CA LYS A 42 -3.99 3.28 14.25
C LYS A 42 -3.46 4.71 14.15
N ALA A 43 -2.29 4.90 13.54
CA ALA A 43 -1.67 6.20 13.34
C ALA A 43 -1.86 6.74 11.91
N SER A 44 -2.56 6.03 11.01
CA SER A 44 -2.78 6.47 9.63
C SER A 44 -3.56 7.78 9.53
N MET A 45 -4.52 8.03 10.43
CA MET A 45 -5.20 9.32 10.50
C MET A 45 -4.27 10.44 10.94
N SER A 46 -3.38 10.19 11.91
CA SER A 46 -2.33 11.13 12.33
C SER A 46 -1.28 11.36 11.24
N TYR A 47 -0.96 10.33 10.46
CA TYR A 47 -0.08 10.39 9.30
C TYR A 47 -0.67 11.27 8.19
N LEU A 48 -1.99 11.19 7.95
CA LEU A 48 -2.69 12.04 6.98
C LEU A 48 -2.85 13.50 7.47
N SER A 49 -2.88 13.73 8.78
CA SER A 49 -3.06 15.06 9.38
C SER A 49 -1.77 15.75 9.82
N GLY A 50 -0.67 15.00 9.95
CA GLY A 50 0.66 15.44 10.40
C GLY A 50 1.75 15.14 9.37
N TYR A 51 1.38 15.12 8.09
CA TYR A 51 2.08 14.69 6.86
C TYR A 51 3.59 15.00 6.71
N ALA A 52 4.18 15.83 7.58
CA ALA A 52 5.59 16.20 7.54
C ALA A 52 6.24 16.34 8.93
N ASP A 53 5.61 15.90 10.02
CA ASP A 53 6.18 16.05 11.37
C ASP A 53 7.40 15.12 11.55
N PRO A 54 8.64 15.64 11.58
CA PRO A 54 9.82 14.82 11.73
C PRO A 54 9.89 14.15 13.11
N GLU A 55 9.25 14.72 14.13
CA GLU A 55 9.21 14.15 15.48
C GLU A 55 8.39 12.85 15.51
N TYR A 56 7.26 12.83 14.79
CA TYR A 56 6.47 11.60 14.61
C TYR A 56 7.28 10.52 13.90
N ILE A 57 7.95 10.88 12.79
CA ILE A 57 8.75 9.94 11.98
C ILE A 57 9.96 9.41 12.75
N GLU A 58 10.59 10.22 13.59
CA GLU A 58 11.74 9.81 14.41
C GLU A 58 11.36 8.69 15.40
N ASN A 59 10.15 8.73 15.94
CA ASN A 59 9.63 7.76 16.90
C ASN A 59 9.12 6.46 16.28
N LEU A 60 9.04 6.36 14.95
CA LEU A 60 8.61 5.14 14.28
C LEU A 60 9.61 4.00 14.46
N GLN A 61 9.06 2.79 14.63
CA GLN A 61 9.82 1.56 14.56
C GLN A 61 10.39 1.40 13.16
N THR A 62 11.59 0.82 13.07
CA THR A 62 12.29 0.63 11.79
C THR A 62 12.75 -0.80 11.63
N ILE A 63 12.70 -1.31 10.40
CA ILE A 63 13.34 -2.56 10.00
C ILE A 63 14.37 -2.30 8.90
N SER A 64 15.29 -3.24 8.72
CA SER A 64 16.24 -3.22 7.60
C SER A 64 16.08 -4.49 6.78
N LEU A 65 15.85 -4.32 5.47
CA LEU A 65 15.76 -5.41 4.50
C LEU A 65 16.86 -5.21 3.44
N PRO A 66 18.06 -5.78 3.64
CA PRO A 66 19.23 -5.46 2.80
C PRO A 66 19.07 -5.86 1.33
N PHE A 67 18.18 -6.80 1.02
CA PHE A 67 17.94 -7.27 -0.34
C PHE A 67 17.09 -6.33 -1.21
N LEU A 68 16.44 -5.31 -0.64
CA LEU A 68 15.64 -4.34 -1.41
C LEU A 68 16.51 -3.31 -2.16
N GLY A 69 17.82 -3.29 -1.90
CA GLY A 69 18.75 -2.37 -2.57
C GLY A 69 18.44 -0.90 -2.27
N ALA A 70 18.95 -0.01 -3.12
CA ALA A 70 18.81 1.43 -2.92
C ALA A 70 17.37 1.93 -3.19
N GLY A 71 16.86 2.73 -2.27
CA GLY A 71 15.56 3.37 -2.37
C GLY A 71 15.06 3.87 -1.02
N THR A 72 14.02 4.70 -1.04
CA THR A 72 13.25 5.05 0.16
C THR A 72 12.08 4.09 0.26
N TYR A 73 11.92 3.44 1.41
CA TYR A 73 10.92 2.40 1.61
C TYR A 73 10.13 2.68 2.88
N ARG A 74 8.85 2.32 2.87
CA ARG A 74 7.97 2.43 4.03
C ARG A 74 7.11 1.17 4.12
N ALA A 75 6.94 0.66 5.33
CA ALA A 75 6.12 -0.49 5.63
C ALA A 75 4.76 -0.03 6.18
N PHE A 76 3.68 -0.48 5.57
CA PHE A 76 2.31 -0.14 5.94
C PHE A 76 1.64 -1.36 6.56
N GLN A 77 1.14 -1.23 7.78
CA GLN A 77 0.40 -2.30 8.43
C GLN A 77 -1.00 -2.45 7.80
N VAL A 78 -1.37 -3.68 7.47
CA VAL A 78 -2.71 -4.05 6.99
C VAL A 78 -3.60 -4.31 8.20
N GLU A 79 -4.78 -3.69 8.25
CA GLU A 79 -5.82 -3.97 9.25
C GLU A 79 -7.13 -4.37 8.55
N GLY A 80 -7.71 -5.49 8.98
CA GLY A 80 -9.01 -5.99 8.54
C GLY A 80 -9.04 -6.67 7.15
N ASP A 81 -10.26 -6.89 6.65
CA ASP A 81 -10.55 -7.65 5.41
C ASP A 81 -10.38 -6.82 4.11
N SER A 82 -9.82 -5.61 4.24
CA SER A 82 -9.72 -4.61 3.18
C SER A 82 -8.72 -4.97 2.08
N MET A 83 -7.81 -5.91 2.35
CA MET A 83 -6.84 -6.43 1.40
C MET A 83 -6.89 -7.96 1.40
N SER A 84 -7.84 -8.51 0.67
CA SER A 84 -8.23 -9.94 0.67
C SER A 84 -7.09 -10.95 0.43
N LEU A 85 -5.91 -10.50 -0.03
CA LEU A 85 -4.73 -11.34 -0.23
C LEU A 85 -3.77 -11.41 0.98
N TYR A 86 -3.98 -10.58 2.00
CA TYR A 86 -3.09 -10.47 3.16
C TYR A 86 -3.86 -10.72 4.45
N LYS A 87 -3.27 -11.50 5.36
CA LYS A 87 -3.81 -11.67 6.72
C LYS A 87 -3.73 -10.37 7.51
N ASP A 88 -4.64 -10.22 8.46
CA ASP A 88 -4.61 -9.13 9.43
C ASP A 88 -3.24 -9.06 10.14
N GLY A 89 -2.71 -7.83 10.29
CA GLY A 89 -1.39 -7.61 10.89
C GLY A 89 -0.19 -7.94 9.98
N ALA A 90 -0.42 -8.22 8.69
CA ALA A 90 0.65 -8.23 7.69
C ALA A 90 1.15 -6.80 7.41
N PHE A 91 2.36 -6.71 6.85
CA PHE A 91 2.96 -5.43 6.43
C PHE A 91 3.20 -5.44 4.93
N ILE A 92 2.83 -4.37 4.25
CA ILE A 92 3.17 -4.15 2.84
C ILE A 92 4.28 -3.11 2.78
N ILE A 93 5.38 -3.46 2.12
CA ILE A 93 6.53 -2.58 1.94
C ILE A 93 6.47 -1.99 0.55
N GLY A 94 6.42 -0.65 0.50
CA GLY A 94 6.41 0.11 -0.73
C GLY A 94 7.70 0.91 -0.91
N LYS A 95 8.16 1.04 -2.16
CA LYS A 95 9.25 1.92 -2.58
C LYS A 95 8.68 3.26 -3.03
N TYR A 96 9.17 4.36 -2.47
CA TYR A 96 8.71 5.69 -2.84
C TYR A 96 8.97 5.99 -4.32
N LEU A 97 7.96 6.52 -5.01
CA LEU A 97 8.08 7.07 -6.36
C LEU A 97 7.93 8.59 -6.30
N GLU A 98 8.92 9.30 -6.85
CA GLU A 98 8.90 10.78 -6.87
C GLU A 98 7.88 11.30 -7.89
N LYS A 99 7.64 10.55 -8.98
CA LYS A 99 6.78 11.01 -10.09
C LYS A 99 5.80 9.95 -10.53
N ALA A 100 4.56 10.38 -10.79
CA ALA A 100 3.52 9.54 -11.40
C ALA A 100 3.92 8.98 -12.79
N THR A 101 4.90 9.58 -13.48
CA THR A 101 5.43 9.05 -14.74
C THR A 101 6.20 7.74 -14.59
N GLU A 102 6.60 7.37 -13.37
CA GLU A 102 7.29 6.11 -13.07
C GLU A 102 6.32 4.93 -12.91
N LEU A 103 5.02 5.23 -12.82
CA LEU A 103 3.97 4.24 -12.73
C LEU A 103 3.94 3.31 -13.96
N LYS A 104 3.78 2.01 -13.70
CA LYS A 104 3.74 0.96 -14.73
C LYS A 104 2.42 0.22 -14.66
N LYS A 105 1.73 0.15 -15.81
CA LYS A 105 0.49 -0.61 -15.95
C LYS A 105 0.67 -2.06 -15.50
N GLY A 106 -0.31 -2.57 -14.76
CA GLY A 106 -0.35 -3.93 -14.24
C GLY A 106 0.39 -4.14 -12.92
N LYS A 107 1.15 -3.14 -12.43
CA LYS A 107 1.79 -3.20 -11.12
C LYS A 107 0.87 -2.71 -10.00
N SER A 108 1.15 -3.17 -8.79
CA SER A 108 0.46 -2.76 -7.57
C SER A 108 1.21 -1.65 -6.84
N TYR A 109 0.45 -0.73 -6.26
CA TYR A 109 0.94 0.46 -5.59
C TYR A 109 0.14 0.70 -4.31
N LEU A 110 0.77 1.32 -3.32
CA LEU A 110 0.04 2.02 -2.27
C LEU A 110 -0.05 3.50 -2.66
N PHE A 111 -1.27 4.03 -2.62
CA PHE A 111 -1.55 5.44 -2.82
C PHE A 111 -1.96 6.04 -1.49
N VAL A 112 -1.31 7.14 -1.11
CA VAL A 112 -1.76 7.99 -0.02
C VAL A 112 -2.55 9.12 -0.65
N THR A 113 -3.85 9.17 -0.39
CA THR A 113 -4.77 10.14 -1.01
C THR A 113 -5.47 10.98 0.05
N ARG A 114 -5.91 12.18 -0.37
CA ARG A 114 -6.65 13.08 0.51
C ARG A 114 -7.97 12.49 1.01
N ASN A 115 -8.68 11.76 0.14
CA ASN A 115 -10.06 11.35 0.39
C ASN A 115 -10.16 9.94 0.99
N GLU A 116 -9.30 9.01 0.57
CA GLU A 116 -9.39 7.60 0.97
C GLU A 116 -8.31 7.18 1.96
N GLY A 117 -7.36 8.07 2.26
CA GLY A 117 -6.18 7.73 3.05
C GLY A 117 -5.25 6.79 2.29
N ILE A 118 -4.81 5.71 2.94
CA ILE A 118 -3.84 4.76 2.39
C ILE A 118 -4.58 3.59 1.74
N THR A 119 -4.38 3.40 0.44
CA THR A 119 -5.08 2.36 -0.34
C THR A 119 -4.10 1.55 -1.18
N TYR A 120 -4.25 0.22 -1.23
CA TYR A 120 -3.46 -0.67 -2.08
C TYR A 120 -4.27 -1.05 -3.32
N LYS A 121 -3.75 -0.70 -4.51
CA LYS A 121 -4.46 -0.91 -5.77
C LYS A 121 -3.51 -1.28 -6.91
N LYS A 122 -4.04 -2.02 -7.88
CA LYS A 122 -3.37 -2.33 -9.15
C LYS A 122 -3.64 -1.22 -10.15
N LEU A 123 -2.58 -0.70 -10.79
CA LEU A 123 -2.71 0.33 -11.81
C LEU A 123 -3.17 -0.28 -13.14
N LEU A 124 -4.27 0.23 -13.69
CA LEU A 124 -4.78 -0.19 -15.00
C LEU A 124 -4.37 0.76 -16.12
N LYS A 125 -4.38 2.07 -15.84
CA LYS A 125 -4.12 3.11 -16.83
C LYS A 125 -3.63 4.39 -16.16
N THR A 126 -2.73 5.10 -16.83
CA THR A 126 -2.32 6.45 -16.48
C THR A 126 -2.79 7.39 -17.58
N GLU A 127 -3.42 8.50 -17.19
CA GLU A 127 -3.88 9.57 -18.05
C GLU A 127 -3.20 10.87 -17.65
N LYS A 128 -3.54 11.98 -18.32
CA LYS A 128 -2.85 13.27 -18.10
C LYS A 128 -3.04 13.80 -16.68
N GLU A 129 -4.22 13.65 -16.10
CA GLU A 129 -4.59 14.23 -14.81
C GLU A 129 -5.14 13.20 -13.81
N THR A 130 -5.26 11.94 -14.25
CA THR A 130 -5.93 10.86 -13.52
C THR A 130 -5.17 9.54 -13.67
N ILE A 131 -5.32 8.66 -12.69
CA ILE A 131 -4.93 7.25 -12.80
C ILE A 131 -6.15 6.37 -12.60
N THR A 132 -6.29 5.33 -13.40
CA THR A 132 -7.33 4.30 -13.20
C THR A 132 -6.73 3.14 -12.45
N VAL A 133 -7.36 2.78 -11.33
CA VAL A 133 -6.90 1.74 -10.42
C VAL A 133 -7.99 0.71 -10.19
N ALA A 134 -7.59 -0.51 -9.87
CA ALA A 134 -8.48 -1.60 -9.52
C ALA A 134 -8.07 -2.25 -8.19
N ALA A 135 -9.06 -2.72 -7.43
CA ALA A 135 -8.80 -3.62 -6.32
C ALA A 135 -8.35 -5.00 -6.84
N ASP A 136 -7.74 -5.80 -5.97
CA ASP A 136 -7.34 -7.17 -6.33
C ASP A 136 -8.51 -8.17 -6.28
N ASN A 137 -9.70 -7.72 -5.87
CA ASN A 137 -10.93 -8.52 -5.86
C ASN A 137 -11.85 -8.10 -7.01
N LEU A 138 -12.56 -9.08 -7.58
CA LEU A 138 -13.44 -8.88 -8.74
C LEU A 138 -14.73 -8.11 -8.41
N PHE A 139 -15.04 -7.92 -7.13
CA PHE A 139 -16.27 -7.29 -6.67
C PHE A 139 -16.26 -5.76 -6.82
N TYR A 140 -15.10 -5.12 -6.84
CA TYR A 140 -14.99 -3.67 -6.90
C TYR A 140 -14.63 -3.22 -8.31
N GLN A 141 -15.47 -2.38 -8.90
CA GLN A 141 -15.19 -1.83 -10.22
C GLN A 141 -13.98 -0.91 -10.19
N PRO A 142 -13.16 -0.91 -11.25
CA PRO A 142 -12.08 0.07 -11.40
C PRO A 142 -12.62 1.49 -11.35
N TYR A 143 -11.86 2.38 -10.71
CA TYR A 143 -12.20 3.80 -10.59
C TYR A 143 -10.97 4.67 -10.84
N SER A 144 -11.19 5.96 -11.06
CA SER A 144 -10.11 6.92 -11.34
C SER A 144 -9.84 7.82 -10.15
N ILE A 145 -8.55 8.03 -9.86
CA ILE A 145 -8.06 8.93 -8.82
C ILE A 145 -7.39 10.13 -9.52
N PRO A 146 -7.80 11.37 -9.24
CA PRO A 146 -7.09 12.56 -9.71
C PRO A 146 -5.66 12.59 -9.17
N LEU A 147 -4.68 12.87 -10.03
CA LEU A 147 -3.27 13.00 -9.61
C LEU A 147 -3.08 14.10 -8.56
N ALA A 148 -3.92 15.14 -8.59
CA ALA A 148 -3.92 16.22 -7.61
C ALA A 148 -4.34 15.79 -6.19
N ASP A 149 -5.07 14.67 -6.07
CA ASP A 149 -5.51 14.13 -4.78
C ASP A 149 -4.50 13.15 -4.17
N ILE A 150 -3.46 12.80 -4.92
CA ILE A 150 -2.42 11.85 -4.50
C ILE A 150 -1.28 12.61 -3.86
N PHE A 151 -1.01 12.23 -2.62
CA PHE A 151 0.05 12.77 -1.80
C PHE A 151 1.34 11.96 -1.95
N GLU A 152 1.25 10.63 -1.89
CA GLU A 152 2.40 9.74 -2.03
C GLU A 152 2.05 8.53 -2.90
N ILE A 153 3.05 8.05 -3.62
CA ILE A 153 2.97 6.84 -4.45
C ILE A 153 4.08 5.90 -4.00
N TRP A 154 3.70 4.68 -3.63
CA TRP A 154 4.64 3.65 -3.21
C TRP A 154 4.49 2.41 -4.10
N GLU A 155 5.51 2.09 -4.90
CA GLU A 155 5.54 0.86 -5.69
C GLU A 155 5.70 -0.36 -4.77
N TYR A 156 4.85 -1.36 -4.91
CA TYR A 156 4.97 -2.60 -4.15
C TYR A 156 6.37 -3.22 -4.32
N ALA A 157 7.06 -3.45 -3.20
CA ALA A 157 8.37 -4.08 -3.17
C ALA A 157 8.31 -5.49 -2.59
N CYS A 158 7.70 -5.65 -1.40
CA CYS A 158 7.44 -6.95 -0.78
C CYS A 158 6.34 -6.85 0.28
N SER A 159 5.96 -8.00 0.84
CA SER A 159 5.06 -8.10 1.99
C SER A 159 5.67 -8.99 3.06
N ILE A 160 5.41 -8.68 4.33
CA ILE A 160 5.79 -9.49 5.48
C ILE A 160 4.50 -9.97 6.14
N SER A 161 4.25 -11.28 6.09
CA SER A 161 3.21 -11.90 6.90
C SER A 161 3.76 -12.25 8.27
N THR A 162 3.07 -11.82 9.31
CA THR A 162 3.39 -12.12 10.72
C THR A 162 2.66 -13.35 11.24
N GLN A 163 1.66 -13.82 10.50
CA GLN A 163 0.91 -15.03 10.75
C GLN A 163 1.25 -16.10 9.71
N GLU A 164 1.30 -17.36 10.15
CA GLU A 164 1.47 -18.48 9.23
C GLU A 164 0.21 -18.66 8.37
N PHE A 165 0.42 -18.95 7.08
CA PHE A 165 -0.66 -19.37 6.20
C PHE A 165 -0.95 -20.86 6.42
N THR A 166 -2.22 -21.21 6.57
CA THR A 166 -2.69 -22.59 6.61
C THR A 166 -3.09 -23.04 5.20
N LYS A 167 -3.33 -24.34 5.03
CA LYS A 167 -3.82 -24.87 3.75
C LYS A 167 -5.21 -24.34 3.40
N GLU A 168 -6.02 -23.96 4.39
CA GLU A 168 -7.34 -23.40 4.15
C GLU A 168 -7.26 -22.02 3.47
N ASP A 169 -6.24 -21.21 3.77
CA ASP A 169 -6.07 -19.86 3.18
C ASP A 169 -5.82 -19.88 1.67
N PHE A 170 -5.20 -20.95 1.16
CA PHE A 170 -4.94 -21.12 -0.29
C PHE A 170 -6.09 -21.85 -1.02
N ASN A 171 -7.02 -22.42 -0.27
CA ASN A 171 -8.09 -23.26 -0.80
C ASN A 171 -9.44 -22.54 -0.87
N THR A 172 -9.55 -21.27 -0.47
CA THR A 172 -10.84 -20.55 -0.47
C THR A 172 -11.53 -20.60 -1.84
N ASP A 173 -10.78 -20.34 -2.92
CA ASP A 173 -11.31 -20.44 -4.30
C ASP A 173 -11.68 -21.90 -4.65
N GLN A 174 -10.87 -22.88 -4.23
CA GLN A 174 -11.14 -24.29 -4.47
C GLN A 174 -12.39 -24.78 -3.73
N LEU A 175 -12.59 -24.34 -2.49
CA LEU A 175 -13.75 -24.68 -1.67
C LEU A 175 -15.03 -24.10 -2.27
N GLN A 176 -15.00 -22.83 -2.71
CA GLN A 176 -16.12 -22.20 -3.41
C GLN A 176 -16.45 -22.91 -4.73
N ILE A 177 -15.44 -23.30 -5.52
CA ILE A 177 -15.63 -24.09 -6.74
C ILE A 177 -16.24 -25.46 -6.42
N ILE A 178 -15.76 -26.14 -5.38
CA ILE A 178 -16.32 -27.43 -4.95
C ILE A 178 -17.78 -27.31 -4.53
N GLU A 179 -18.14 -26.21 -3.86
CA GLU A 179 -19.52 -25.94 -3.43
C GLU A 179 -20.43 -25.68 -4.64
N LEU A 180 -20.01 -24.81 -5.56
CA LEU A 180 -20.73 -24.58 -6.82
C LEU A 180 -20.90 -25.86 -7.64
N LEU A 181 -19.87 -26.71 -7.70
CA LEU A 181 -19.95 -28.02 -8.38
C LEU A 181 -20.90 -29.00 -7.67
N LYS A 182 -21.01 -28.94 -6.34
CA LYS A 182 -21.99 -29.74 -5.59
C LYS A 182 -23.42 -29.27 -5.84
N GLU A 183 -23.65 -27.96 -5.92
CA GLU A 183 -24.96 -27.39 -6.27
C GLU A 183 -25.37 -27.81 -7.69
N LEU A 184 -24.50 -27.61 -8.68
CA LEU A 184 -24.73 -28.05 -10.07
C LEU A 184 -25.02 -29.55 -10.15
N LYS A 185 -24.27 -30.39 -9.42
CA LYS A 185 -24.51 -31.84 -9.38
C LYS A 185 -25.88 -32.18 -8.80
N THR A 186 -26.36 -31.40 -7.84
CA THR A 186 -27.67 -31.59 -7.22
C THR A 186 -28.78 -31.20 -8.18
N GLU A 187 -28.69 -30.03 -8.83
CA GLU A 187 -29.64 -29.60 -9.87
C GLU A 187 -29.74 -30.61 -11.02
N VAL A 188 -28.61 -31.10 -11.54
CA VAL A 188 -28.59 -32.12 -12.60
C VAL A 188 -29.26 -33.43 -12.17
N LYS A 189 -29.10 -33.84 -10.90
CA LYS A 189 -29.78 -35.03 -10.36
C LYS A 189 -31.28 -34.84 -10.25
N GLU A 190 -31.75 -33.63 -9.90
CA GLU A 190 -33.18 -33.33 -9.83
C GLU A 190 -33.82 -33.27 -11.21
N LEU A 191 -33.14 -32.67 -12.19
CA LEU A 191 -33.58 -32.67 -13.60
C LEU A 191 -33.70 -34.09 -14.17
N ASN A 192 -32.73 -34.97 -13.87
CA ASN A 192 -32.78 -36.37 -14.30
C ASN A 192 -33.82 -37.23 -13.57
N LYS A 193 -34.39 -36.76 -12.46
CA LYS A 193 -35.50 -37.44 -11.76
C LYS A 193 -36.87 -37.03 -12.28
N ASN A 194 -36.96 -35.88 -12.96
CA ASN A 194 -38.20 -35.31 -13.46
C ASN A 194 -38.44 -35.59 -14.96
N ASN A 195 -37.56 -36.35 -15.60
CA ASN A 195 -37.70 -36.96 -16.93
C ASN A 195 -37.83 -38.49 -16.78
#